data_AF-A0A843BG75-F1
#
_entry.id   AF-A0A843BG75-F1
#
_cell.length_a   1.000
_cell.length_b   1.000
_cell.length_c   1.000
_cell.angle_alpha   90.00
_cell.angle_beta   90.00
_cell.angle_gamma   90.00
#
_symmetry.space_group_name_H-M   'P 1'
#
loop_
_entity.id
_entity.type
_entity.pdbx_description
1 polymer ?
#
loop_
_entity_poly.entity_id
_entity_poly.type
_entity_poly.pdbx_seq_one_letter_code
_entity_poly.pdbx_strand_id
1 'polypeptide(L)'
;MSVSADLAEDNPWWSDPTSIRRDMKIVDLDNSIVDWKPRIAHTFDFSKDLVYSLRGPRQVGKTTLIKLQIKQKMDAHIPNRGGSFSP
;
A
#
# COMPACT_ATOMS: atom_id res chain seq x y z
N MET A 1 -8.72 -20.17 -11.17
CA MET A 1 -9.53 -18.95 -11.36
C MET A 1 -8.68 -17.98 -12.15
N SER A 2 -9.01 -17.66 -13.41
CA SER A 2 -8.28 -16.61 -14.12
C SER A 2 -8.75 -15.27 -13.56
N VAL A 3 -7.91 -14.64 -12.74
CA VAL A 3 -8.01 -13.19 -12.57
C VAL A 3 -7.92 -12.61 -13.99
N SER A 4 -8.97 -11.93 -14.44
CA SER A 4 -9.00 -11.29 -15.75
C SER A 4 -7.71 -10.49 -15.94
N ALA A 5 -7.01 -10.67 -17.06
CA ALA A 5 -5.69 -10.10 -17.30
C ALA A 5 -5.63 -8.60 -16.95
N ASP A 6 -6.72 -7.88 -17.22
CA ASP A 6 -6.94 -6.47 -16.92
C ASP A 6 -6.68 -6.10 -15.44
N LEU A 7 -7.09 -6.94 -14.49
CA LEU A 7 -6.90 -6.66 -13.06
C LEU A 7 -5.44 -6.83 -12.63
N ALA A 8 -4.71 -7.75 -13.26
CA ALA A 8 -3.29 -7.95 -12.97
C ALA A 8 -2.43 -6.79 -13.52
N GLU A 9 -2.86 -6.15 -14.61
CA GLU A 9 -2.22 -4.95 -15.13
C GLU A 9 -2.38 -3.74 -14.19
N ASP A 10 -3.56 -3.58 -13.60
CA ASP A 10 -3.83 -2.52 -12.62
C ASP A 10 -3.15 -2.75 -11.26
N ASN A 11 -2.83 -4.01 -10.95
CA ASN A 11 -2.25 -4.43 -9.67
C ASN A 11 -0.96 -5.24 -9.90
N PRO A 12 0.10 -4.64 -10.46
CA PRO A 12 1.34 -5.34 -10.82
C PRO A 12 2.03 -5.99 -9.61
N TRP A 13 1.72 -5.50 -8.40
CA TRP A 13 2.23 -6.04 -7.14
C TRP A 13 1.67 -7.40 -6.76
N TRP A 14 0.60 -7.87 -7.41
CA TRP A 14 0.13 -9.24 -7.27
C TRP A 14 1.11 -10.25 -7.90
N SER A 15 1.81 -9.85 -8.95
CA SER A 15 2.82 -10.67 -9.63
C SER A 15 4.22 -10.46 -9.08
N ASP A 16 4.61 -9.20 -8.84
CA ASP A 16 5.90 -8.83 -8.24
C ASP A 16 5.69 -7.92 -7.02
N PRO A 17 5.81 -8.42 -5.79
CA PRO A 17 5.62 -7.62 -4.59
C PRO A 17 6.52 -6.38 -4.49
N THR A 18 7.66 -6.34 -5.19
CA THR A 18 8.55 -5.18 -5.16
C THR A 18 8.07 -4.04 -6.06
N SER A 19 7.18 -4.32 -7.02
CA SER A 19 6.66 -3.33 -7.97
C SER A 19 5.87 -2.21 -7.30
N ILE A 20 5.28 -2.42 -6.12
CA ILE A 20 4.59 -1.37 -5.35
C ILE A 20 5.52 -0.18 -5.02
N ARG A 21 6.83 -0.43 -4.89
CA ARG A 21 7.84 0.59 -4.61
C ARG A 21 8.16 1.47 -5.83
N ARG A 22 7.78 1.02 -7.02
CA ARG A 22 7.91 1.77 -8.29
C ARG A 22 6.63 2.52 -8.65
N ASP A 23 5.57 2.40 -7.85
CA ASP A 23 4.33 3.12 -8.09
C ASP A 23 4.55 4.63 -7.99
N MET A 24 4.15 5.37 -9.02
CA MET A 24 4.39 6.82 -9.10
C MET A 24 3.84 7.58 -7.88
N LYS A 25 2.69 7.20 -7.33
CA LYS A 25 2.13 7.88 -6.14
C LYS A 25 2.91 7.60 -4.87
N ILE A 26 3.54 6.42 -4.79
CA ILE A 26 4.41 6.06 -3.67
C ILE A 26 5.73 6.80 -3.81
N VAL A 27 6.31 6.83 -5.00
CA VAL A 27 7.56 7.56 -5.27
C VAL A 27 7.37 9.06 -5.01
N ASP A 28 6.27 9.65 -5.49
CA ASP A 28 5.95 11.07 -5.24
C ASP A 28 5.78 11.37 -3.75
N LEU A 29 5.15 10.45 -3.00
CA LEU A 29 4.98 10.57 -1.56
C LEU A 29 6.31 10.42 -0.81
N ASP A 30 7.14 9.46 -1.18
CA ASP A 30 8.45 9.21 -0.57
C ASP A 30 9.43 10.37 -0.85
N ASN A 31 9.28 11.07 -2.00
CA ASN A 31 10.06 12.25 -2.37
C ASN A 31 9.46 13.58 -1.84
N SER A 32 8.28 13.54 -1.22
CA SER A 32 7.64 14.74 -0.68
C SER A 32 8.39 15.27 0.53
N ILE A 33 8.55 16.60 0.60
CA ILE A 33 9.09 17.28 1.78
C ILE A 33 8.18 17.05 3.00
N VAL A 34 6.88 16.88 2.76
CA VAL A 34 5.88 16.61 3.79
C VAL A 34 5.72 15.11 3.96
N ASP A 35 6.03 14.63 5.17
CA ASP A 35 5.70 13.27 5.63
C ASP A 35 4.18 13.16 5.87
N TRP A 36 3.44 12.89 4.78
CA TRP A 36 1.99 12.82 4.82
C TRP A 36 1.52 11.49 5.41
N LYS A 37 1.16 11.54 6.70
CA LYS A 37 0.57 10.43 7.47
C LYS A 37 -0.91 10.70 7.77
N PRO A 38 -1.84 10.28 6.90
CA PRO A 38 -3.27 10.57 7.07
C PRO A 38 -3.85 9.85 8.29
N ARG A 39 -4.49 10.60 9.20
CA ARG A 39 -5.07 10.04 10.45
C ARG A 39 -6.10 8.94 10.23
N ILE A 40 -6.86 9.01 9.13
CA ILE A 40 -7.84 7.98 8.75
C ILE A 40 -7.19 6.62 8.47
N ALA A 41 -5.87 6.55 8.25
CA ALA A 41 -5.16 5.27 8.17
C ALA A 41 -5.35 4.42 9.44
N HIS A 42 -5.50 5.06 10.61
CA HIS A 42 -5.63 4.38 11.89
C HIS A 42 -7.06 3.93 12.22
N THR A 43 -8.05 4.23 11.36
CA THR A 43 -9.45 3.82 11.60
C THR A 43 -9.77 2.46 11.02
N PHE A 44 -8.89 1.91 10.18
CA PHE A 44 -9.09 0.60 9.56
C PHE A 44 -8.54 -0.51 10.47
N ASP A 45 -9.41 -1.43 10.86
CA ASP A 45 -9.00 -2.66 11.52
C ASP A 45 -8.93 -3.78 10.48
N PHE A 46 -7.71 -4.09 10.04
CA PHE A 46 -7.43 -5.15 9.06
C PHE A 46 -7.21 -6.53 9.71
N SER A 47 -7.40 -6.67 11.03
CA SER A 47 -7.41 -7.99 11.68
C SER A 47 -8.75 -8.71 11.54
N LYS A 48 -9.78 -7.98 11.08
CA LYS A 48 -11.15 -8.46 10.91
C LYS A 48 -11.49 -8.57 9.43
N ASP A 49 -12.33 -9.54 9.09
CA ASP A 49 -12.87 -9.71 7.75
C ASP A 49 -14.04 -8.73 7.52
N LEU A 50 -13.70 -7.48 7.20
CA LEU A 50 -14.65 -6.39 6.99
C LEU A 50 -14.39 -5.69 5.66
N VAL A 51 -15.47 -5.27 4.99
CA VAL A 51 -15.41 -4.45 3.79
C VAL A 51 -15.54 -2.99 4.19
N TYR A 52 -14.48 -2.22 3.98
CA TYR A 52 -14.46 -0.77 4.22
C TYR A 52 -14.74 0.02 2.95
N SER A 53 -15.43 1.15 3.08
CA SER A 53 -15.56 2.13 2.00
C SER A 53 -14.87 3.44 2.39
N LEU A 54 -13.94 3.91 1.56
CA LEU A 54 -13.25 5.18 1.75
C LEU A 54 -13.89 6.26 0.87
N ARG A 55 -14.46 7.30 1.48
CA ARG A 55 -15.20 8.37 0.79
C ARG A 55 -14.58 9.74 1.11
N GLY A 56 -14.79 10.70 0.21
CA GLY A 56 -14.32 12.08 0.37
C GLY A 56 -14.09 12.79 -0.96
N PRO A 57 -13.86 14.12 -0.95
CA PRO A 57 -13.71 14.95 -2.15
C PRO A 57 -12.62 14.44 -3.11
N ARG A 58 -12.68 14.83 -4.39
CA ARG A 58 -11.62 14.46 -5.35
C ARG A 58 -10.26 15.01 -4.88
N GLN A 59 -9.19 14.30 -5.20
CA GLN A 59 -7.79 14.71 -4.93
C GLN A 59 -7.36 14.84 -3.45
N VAL A 60 -8.15 14.35 -2.48
CA VAL A 60 -7.77 14.37 -1.04
C VAL A 60 -6.81 13.24 -0.60
N GLY A 61 -6.12 12.59 -1.54
CA GLY A 61 -5.16 11.53 -1.22
C GLY A 61 -5.72 10.12 -0.98
N LYS A 62 -7.02 9.88 -1.25
CA LYS A 62 -7.64 8.55 -1.04
C LYS A 62 -6.88 7.39 -1.71
N THR A 63 -6.54 7.54 -2.99
CA THR A 63 -5.77 6.53 -3.74
C THR A 63 -4.37 6.34 -3.15
N THR A 64 -3.70 7.43 -2.77
CA THR A 64 -2.37 7.39 -2.17
C THR A 64 -2.40 6.64 -0.83
N LEU A 65 -3.42 6.90 0.00
CA LEU A 65 -3.63 6.16 1.26
C LEU A 65 -3.77 4.66 1.03
N ILE A 66 -4.61 4.25 0.08
CA ILE A 66 -4.82 2.82 -0.22
C ILE A 66 -3.50 2.16 -0.64
N LYS A 67 -2.75 2.78 -1.55
CA LYS A 67 -1.45 2.25 -2.00
C LYS A 67 -0.42 2.21 -0.88
N LEU A 68 -0.41 3.21 0.01
CA LEU A 68 0.46 3.23 1.18
C LEU A 68 0.14 2.06 2.12
N GLN A 69 -1.14 1.77 2.37
CA GLN A 69 -1.56 0.62 3.17
C GLN A 69 -1.13 -0.71 2.53
N ILE A 70 -1.25 -0.83 1.21
CA ILE A 70 -0.78 -2.00 0.45
C ILE A 70 0.74 -2.15 0.63
N LYS A 71 1.53 -1.10 0.36
CA LYS A 71 2.99 -1.08 0.56
C LYS A 71 3.38 -1.54 1.97
N GLN A 72 2.77 -0.94 3.01
CA GLN A 72 3.06 -1.26 4.41
C GLN A 72 2.78 -2.73 4.74
N LYS A 73 1.65 -3.27 4.26
CA LYS A 73 1.30 -4.68 4.49
C LYS A 73 2.24 -5.62 3.74
N MET A 74 2.62 -5.28 2.52
CA MET A 74 3.57 -6.06 1.74
C MET A 74 4.96 -6.05 2.38
N ASP A 75 5.44 -4.88 2.80
CA ASP A 75 6.73 -4.75 3.49
C ASP A 75 6.74 -5.51 4.83
N ALA A 76 5.61 -5.57 5.54
CA ALA A 76 5.47 -6.37 6.76
C ALA A 76 5.41 -7.89 6.49
N HIS A 77 4.93 -8.30 5.30
CA HIS A 77 4.76 -9.72 4.93
C HIS A 77 5.96 -10.31 4.20
N ILE A 78 6.82 -9.47 3.60
CA ILE A 78 8.13 -9.90 3.09
C ILE A 78 9.00 -10.16 4.34
N PRO A 79 9.32 -11.43 4.68
CA PRO A 79 10.16 -11.70 5.83
C PRO A 79 11.48 -10.95 5.63
N ASN A 80 11.89 -10.22 6.65
CA ASN A 80 13.12 -9.43 6.68
C ASN A 80 14.33 -10.37 6.50
N ARG A 81 14.62 -10.77 5.25
CA ARG A 81 15.81 -11.54 4.87
C ARG A 81 16.99 -10.58 4.83
N GLY A 82 17.43 -10.12 5.99
CA GLY A 82 18.56 -9.21 6.10
C GLY A 82 18.53 -8.37 7.36
N GLY A 83 18.67 -9.01 8.51
CA GLY A 83 18.81 -8.32 9.78
C GLY A 83 19.28 -9.27 10.85
N SER A 84 20.59 -9.57 10.85
CA SER A 84 21.27 -10.13 12.02
C SER A 84 21.11 -9.17 13.18
N PHE A 85 20.17 -9.43 14.07
CA PHE A 85 20.22 -8.93 15.43
C PHE A 85 21.07 -9.92 16.25
N SER A 86 22.31 -9.52 16.53
CA SER A 86 23.00 -9.96 17.73
C SER A 86 22.66 -8.99 18.86
N PRO A 87 22.66 -9.45 20.13
CA PRO A 87 22.09 -8.74 21.28
C PRO A 87 22.89 -7.51 21.70
#